data_AF-A0AAU0RUS5-F1
#
_entry.id   AF-A0AAU0RUS5-F1
#
_cell.length_a   1.000
_cell.length_b   1.000
_cell.length_c   1.000
_cell.angle_alpha   90.00
_cell.angle_beta   90.00
_cell.angle_gamma   90.00
#
_symmetry.space_group_name_H-M   'P 1'
#
loop_
_entity.id
_entity.type
_entity.pdbx_description
1 polymer ?
#
loop_
_entity_poly.entity_id
_entity_poly.type
_entity_poly.pdbx_seq_one_letter_code
_entity_poly.pdbx_strand_id
1 'polypeptide(L)'
;MSRQCGLTLIEMMIVIAIVGILAAVAYPSYTEYLKRAHRSEIAGLLTDTAQQLERFYSRNGQYSDVTGPPAVGLEITQGNRVYTVAAERGIQSFTLTAMPIATGVMSGDKCGGFLMDNVGKRDNLNLAGGATSTLCWGR
;
A
#
# COMPACT_ATOMS: atom_id res chain seq x y z
N MET A 1 -12.68 14.12 58.32
CA MET A 1 -13.65 14.09 57.20
C MET A 1 -12.94 14.58 55.95
N SER A 2 -12.57 13.67 55.05
CA SER A 2 -11.94 14.03 53.78
C SER A 2 -13.03 14.52 52.82
N ARG A 3 -13.01 15.80 52.44
CA ARG A 3 -13.91 16.33 51.40
C ARG A 3 -13.55 15.69 50.07
N GLN A 4 -14.51 15.04 49.43
CA GLN A 4 -14.39 14.64 48.04
C GLN A 4 -14.58 15.88 47.17
N CYS A 5 -13.50 16.34 46.52
CA CYS A 5 -13.58 17.34 45.46
C CYS A 5 -13.91 16.62 44.15
N GLY A 6 -15.14 16.76 43.66
CA GLY A 6 -15.58 16.23 42.37
C GLY A 6 -15.36 17.22 41.23
N LEU A 7 -15.19 16.70 40.02
CA LEU A 7 -15.22 17.47 38.77
C LEU A 7 -16.62 18.05 38.53
N THR A 8 -16.68 19.29 38.06
CA THR A 8 -17.96 19.91 37.69
C THR A 8 -18.43 19.44 36.33
N LEU A 9 -19.75 19.44 36.10
CA LEU A 9 -20.33 19.15 34.78
C LEU A 9 -19.78 20.09 33.70
N ILE A 10 -19.56 21.36 34.04
CA ILE A 10 -19.05 22.35 33.08
C ILE A 10 -17.59 22.10 32.70
N GLU A 11 -16.75 21.67 33.63
CA GLU A 11 -15.38 21.24 33.31
C GLU A 11 -15.38 20.06 32.35
N MET A 12 -16.24 19.07 32.59
CA MET A 12 -16.36 17.93 31.67
C MET A 12 -16.85 18.35 30.28
N MET A 13 -17.78 19.30 30.17
CA MET A 13 -18.22 19.81 28.85
C MET A 13 -17.08 20.51 28.10
N ILE A 14 -16.25 21.30 28.80
CA ILE A 14 -15.09 21.97 28.19
C ILE A 14 -14.05 20.94 27.76
N VAL A 15 -13.76 19.93 28.59
CA VAL A 15 -12.81 18.87 28.26
C VAL A 15 -13.26 18.09 27.01
N ILE A 16 -14.53 17.70 26.93
CA ILE A 16 -15.07 16.98 25.77
C ILE A 16 -15.01 17.86 24.52
N ALA A 17 -15.31 19.16 24.63
CA ALA A 17 -15.20 20.09 23.51
C ALA A 17 -13.77 20.17 22.98
N ILE A 18 -12.77 20.29 23.86
CA ILE A 18 -11.35 20.33 23.47
C ILE A 18 -10.93 19.01 22.81
N VAL A 19 -11.28 17.86 23.41
CA VAL A 19 -10.96 16.53 22.86
C VAL A 19 -11.61 16.33 21.49
N GLY A 20 -12.84 16.79 21.30
CA GLY A 20 -13.53 16.74 20.01
C GLY A 20 -12.80 17.49 18.91
N ILE A 21 -12.31 18.70 19.20
CA ILE A 21 -11.53 19.51 18.26
C ILE A 21 -10.21 18.82 17.90
N LEU A 22 -9.50 18.29 18.90
CA LEU A 22 -8.23 17.58 18.67
C LEU A 22 -8.43 16.31 17.85
N ALA A 23 -9.47 15.53 18.15
CA ALA A 23 -9.78 14.30 17.42
C ALA A 23 -10.11 14.56 15.95
N ALA A 24 -10.81 15.66 15.64
CA ALA A 24 -11.16 16.03 14.27
C ALA A 24 -9.94 16.25 13.36
N VAL A 25 -8.82 16.69 13.90
CA VAL A 25 -7.57 16.91 13.15
C VAL A 25 -6.64 15.68 13.24
N ALA A 26 -6.51 15.10 14.43
CA ALA A 26 -5.57 14.02 14.69
C ALA A 26 -5.96 12.73 13.95
N TYR A 27 -7.26 12.40 13.91
CA TYR A 27 -7.74 11.16 13.29
C TYR A 27 -7.46 11.08 11.77
N PRO A 28 -7.86 12.06 10.93
CA PRO A 28 -7.54 12.02 9.51
C PRO A 28 -6.03 12.05 9.24
N SER A 29 -5.26 12.80 10.03
CA SER A 29 -3.80 12.85 9.91
C SER A 29 -3.16 11.48 10.19
N TYR A 30 -3.58 10.81 11.26
CA TYR A 30 -3.07 9.49 11.60
C TYR A 30 -3.43 8.43 10.56
N THR A 31 -4.66 8.45 10.04
CA THR A 31 -5.05 7.51 8.98
C THR A 31 -4.22 7.71 7.71
N GLU A 32 -3.99 8.94 7.24
CA GLU A 32 -3.11 9.20 6.09
C GLU A 32 -1.66 8.77 6.33
N TYR A 33 -1.15 8.89 7.56
CA TYR A 33 0.17 8.37 7.93
C TYR A 33 0.26 6.85 7.73
N LEU A 34 -0.76 6.11 8.22
CA LEU A 34 -0.82 4.66 7.99
C LEU A 34 -0.95 4.31 6.51
N LYS A 35 -1.77 5.03 5.74
CA LYS A 35 -1.86 4.80 4.28
C LYS A 35 -0.52 5.01 3.59
N ARG A 36 0.23 6.06 3.95
CA ARG A 36 1.56 6.31 3.40
C ARG A 36 2.53 5.17 3.72
N ALA A 37 2.48 4.63 4.93
CA ALA A 37 3.29 3.47 5.31
C ALA A 37 2.95 2.25 4.43
N HIS A 38 1.67 1.93 4.26
CA HIS A 38 1.24 0.82 3.41
C HIS A 38 1.63 1.00 1.93
N ARG A 39 1.53 2.22 1.38
CA ARG A 39 2.00 2.54 0.03
C ARG A 39 3.51 2.30 -0.13
N SER A 40 4.31 2.67 0.87
CA SER A 40 5.75 2.42 0.85
C SER A 40 6.10 0.93 0.93
N GLU A 41 5.32 0.17 1.73
CA GLU A 41 5.49 -1.26 1.91
C GLU A 41 5.21 -2.01 0.60
N ILE A 42 4.09 -1.69 -0.07
CA ILE A 42 3.75 -2.34 -1.34
C ILE A 42 4.70 -1.95 -2.47
N ALA A 43 5.16 -0.70 -2.53
CA ALA A 43 6.16 -0.26 -3.51
C ALA A 43 7.49 -1.00 -3.32
N GLY A 44 7.90 -1.26 -2.07
CA GLY A 44 9.05 -2.10 -1.76
C GLY A 44 8.84 -3.55 -2.19
N LEU A 45 7.67 -4.12 -1.89
CA LEU A 45 7.32 -5.49 -2.27
C LEU A 45 7.32 -5.70 -3.79
N LEU A 46 6.77 -4.74 -4.56
CA LEU A 46 6.82 -4.77 -6.02
C LEU A 46 8.26 -4.69 -6.54
N THR A 47 9.10 -3.86 -5.92
CA THR A 47 10.52 -3.73 -6.31
C THR A 47 11.30 -5.02 -6.04
N ASP A 48 11.07 -5.67 -4.89
CA ASP A 48 11.70 -6.96 -4.58
C ASP A 48 11.23 -8.06 -5.54
N THR A 49 9.92 -8.12 -5.83
CA THR A 49 9.35 -9.07 -6.80
C THR A 49 9.93 -8.86 -8.19
N ALA A 50 10.08 -7.61 -8.64
CA ALA A 50 10.75 -7.29 -9.91
C ALA A 50 12.20 -7.80 -9.91
N GLN A 51 12.97 -7.60 -8.84
CA GLN A 51 14.33 -8.13 -8.73
C GLN A 51 14.39 -9.67 -8.74
N GLN A 52 13.39 -10.35 -8.18
CA GLN A 52 13.31 -11.81 -8.25
C GLN A 52 13.04 -12.27 -9.69
N LEU A 53 12.19 -11.55 -10.42
CA LEU A 53 11.91 -11.80 -11.85
C LEU A 53 13.15 -11.58 -12.71
N GLU A 54 13.92 -10.51 -12.50
CA GLU A 54 15.18 -10.26 -13.22
C GLU A 54 16.21 -11.38 -12.97
N ARG A 55 16.31 -11.85 -11.72
CA ARG A 55 17.16 -12.98 -11.37
C ARG A 55 16.69 -14.28 -12.03
N PHE A 56 15.37 -14.47 -12.17
CA PHE A 56 14.80 -15.61 -12.88
C PHE A 56 15.08 -15.54 -14.38
N TYR A 57 14.93 -14.38 -15.01
CA TYR A 57 15.27 -14.15 -16.41
C TYR A 57 16.76 -14.42 -16.68
N SER A 58 17.65 -13.96 -15.79
CA SER A 58 19.10 -14.20 -15.93
C SER A 58 19.48 -15.68 -15.92
N ARG A 59 18.67 -16.56 -15.29
CA ARG A 59 18.90 -18.01 -15.24
C ARG A 59 18.22 -18.77 -16.37
N ASN A 60 17.04 -18.32 -16.79
CA ASN A 60 16.15 -19.07 -17.69
C ASN A 60 15.99 -18.45 -19.08
N GLY A 61 16.45 -17.21 -19.29
CA GLY A 61 16.29 -16.46 -20.54
C GLY A 61 14.87 -15.95 -20.83
N GLN A 62 13.92 -16.13 -19.90
CA GLN A 62 12.53 -15.70 -20.04
C GLN A 62 11.86 -15.45 -18.69
N TYR A 63 10.76 -14.68 -18.66
CA TYR A 63 9.94 -14.46 -17.45
C TYR A 63 8.74 -15.43 -17.33
N SER A 64 8.28 -16.00 -18.45
CA SER A 64 7.09 -16.85 -18.51
C SER A 64 7.33 -18.24 -17.93
N ASP A 65 6.28 -18.81 -17.33
CA ASP A 65 6.27 -20.19 -16.82
C ASP A 65 5.86 -21.22 -17.89
N VAL A 66 5.50 -20.76 -19.10
CA VAL A 66 4.78 -21.56 -20.10
C VAL A 66 5.72 -22.51 -20.88
N THR A 67 7.02 -22.23 -20.90
CA THR A 67 8.01 -23.03 -21.64
C THR A 67 9.27 -23.27 -20.82
N GLY A 68 9.28 -24.34 -20.02
CA GLY A 68 10.43 -24.77 -19.24
C GLY A 68 10.02 -25.82 -18.20
N PRO A 69 10.97 -26.48 -17.49
CA PRO A 69 10.61 -27.12 -16.23
C PRO A 69 9.82 -26.11 -15.39
N PRO A 70 8.86 -26.56 -14.54
CA PRO A 70 8.11 -25.63 -13.67
C PRO A 70 9.10 -24.66 -13.05
N ALA A 71 8.73 -23.39 -12.87
CA ALA A 71 9.59 -22.37 -12.26
C ALA A 71 9.93 -22.77 -10.80
N VAL A 72 10.72 -23.82 -10.62
CA VAL A 72 11.14 -24.37 -9.34
C VAL A 72 12.02 -23.29 -8.72
N GLY A 73 11.46 -22.61 -7.73
CA GLY A 73 12.15 -21.57 -6.99
C GLY A 73 11.82 -20.12 -7.37
N LEU A 74 10.73 -19.84 -8.09
CA LEU A 74 10.17 -18.48 -8.16
C LEU A 74 8.75 -18.45 -7.60
N GLU A 75 8.63 -18.09 -6.33
CA GLU A 75 7.36 -17.79 -5.68
C GLU A 75 7.09 -16.29 -5.76
N ILE A 76 6.08 -15.91 -6.54
CA ILE A 76 5.62 -14.52 -6.58
C ILE A 76 4.74 -14.26 -5.37
N THR A 77 5.04 -13.19 -4.65
CA THR A 77 4.22 -12.73 -3.53
C THR A 77 2.77 -12.49 -3.98
N GLN A 78 1.82 -12.94 -3.17
CA GLN A 78 0.40 -12.66 -3.37
C GLN A 78 -0.01 -11.27 -2.85
N GLY A 79 0.95 -10.50 -2.33
CA GLY A 79 0.75 -9.20 -1.72
C GLY A 79 0.89 -9.25 -0.20
N ASN A 80 0.15 -8.40 0.50
CA ASN A 80 0.17 -8.30 1.95
C ASN A 80 -1.26 -8.21 2.50
N ARG A 81 -1.42 -7.77 3.75
CA ARG A 81 -2.73 -7.70 4.42
C ARG A 81 -3.69 -6.67 3.81
N VAL A 82 -3.20 -5.76 2.96
CA VAL A 82 -3.96 -4.61 2.46
C VAL A 82 -3.95 -4.48 0.93
N TYR A 83 -3.00 -5.13 0.25
CA TYR A 83 -2.90 -5.21 -1.21
C TYR A 83 -2.81 -6.66 -1.67
N THR A 84 -3.46 -6.97 -2.79
CA THR A 84 -3.23 -8.21 -3.55
C THR A 84 -2.31 -7.91 -4.73
N VAL A 85 -1.29 -8.74 -4.93
CA VAL A 85 -0.33 -8.62 -6.03
C VAL A 85 -0.61 -9.68 -7.08
N ALA A 86 -0.64 -9.27 -8.34
CA ALA A 86 -0.69 -10.13 -9.51
C ALA A 86 0.51 -9.83 -10.41
N ALA A 87 1.02 -10.87 -11.07
CA ALA A 87 2.10 -10.78 -12.04
C ALA A 87 1.66 -11.37 -13.38
N GLU A 88 1.59 -10.53 -14.40
CA GLU A 88 1.43 -10.96 -15.79
C GLU A 88 2.81 -11.10 -16.41
N ARG A 89 3.16 -12.29 -16.90
CA ARG A 89 4.52 -12.61 -17.37
C ARG A 89 4.49 -13.15 -18.79
N GLY A 90 5.17 -12.43 -19.70
CA GLY A 90 5.48 -12.88 -21.04
C GLY A 90 6.89 -13.47 -21.12
N ILE A 91 7.37 -13.76 -22.31
CA ILE A 91 8.72 -14.30 -22.51
C ILE A 91 9.77 -13.23 -22.14
N GLN A 92 9.59 -11.99 -22.61
CA GLN A 92 10.57 -10.89 -22.44
C GLN A 92 10.05 -9.70 -21.64
N SER A 93 8.83 -9.78 -21.12
CA SER A 93 8.21 -8.70 -20.36
C SER A 93 7.43 -9.24 -19.18
N PHE A 94 7.24 -8.39 -18.18
CA PHE A 94 6.30 -8.63 -17.10
C PHE A 94 5.66 -7.32 -16.66
N THR A 95 4.46 -7.45 -16.10
CA THR A 95 3.74 -6.37 -15.42
C THR A 95 3.32 -6.87 -14.06
N LEU A 96 3.75 -6.17 -13.02
CA LEU A 96 3.30 -6.37 -11.65
C LEU A 96 2.21 -5.36 -11.33
N THR A 97 1.12 -5.84 -10.76
CA THR A 97 -0.01 -5.01 -10.35
C THR A 97 -0.36 -5.31 -8.90
N ALA A 98 -0.39 -4.28 -8.06
CA ALA A 98 -0.89 -4.37 -6.69
C ALA A 98 -2.20 -3.59 -6.55
N MET A 99 -3.30 -4.27 -6.22
CA MET A 99 -4.62 -3.66 -6.01
C MET A 99 -4.99 -3.62 -4.53
N PRO A 100 -5.55 -2.52 -4.01
CA PRO A 100 -6.10 -2.49 -2.66
C PRO A 100 -7.17 -3.56 -2.50
N ILE A 101 -7.18 -4.24 -1.35
CA ILE A 101 -8.27 -5.15 -1.00
C ILE A 101 -9.55 -4.33 -0.80
N ALA A 102 -10.63 -4.71 -1.49
CA ALA A 102 -11.86 -3.93 -1.56
C ALA A 102 -12.50 -3.62 -0.19
N THR A 103 -12.35 -4.52 0.79
CA THR A 103 -12.84 -4.35 2.17
C THR A 103 -11.75 -3.89 3.15
N GLY A 104 -10.54 -3.63 2.65
CA GLY A 104 -9.38 -3.26 3.45
C GLY A 104 -9.26 -1.76 3.72
N VAL A 105 -8.31 -1.40 4.59
CA VAL A 105 -8.04 -0.01 4.98
C VAL A 105 -7.54 0.89 3.84
N MET A 106 -7.05 0.29 2.75
CA MET A 106 -6.62 0.99 1.53
C MET A 106 -7.75 1.12 0.49
N SER A 107 -8.96 0.63 0.79
CA SER A 107 -10.12 0.82 -0.08
C SER A 107 -10.44 2.30 -0.25
N GLY A 108 -10.62 2.74 -1.50
CA GLY A 108 -10.82 4.16 -1.83
C GLY A 108 -9.60 5.05 -1.61
N ASP A 109 -8.40 4.48 -1.43
CA ASP A 109 -7.19 5.28 -1.35
C ASP A 109 -6.93 6.06 -2.65
N LYS A 110 -6.50 7.32 -2.52
CA LYS A 110 -6.25 8.21 -3.66
C LYS A 110 -5.20 7.69 -4.65
N CYS A 111 -4.29 6.84 -4.18
CA CYS A 111 -3.26 6.24 -5.02
C CYS A 111 -3.73 4.97 -5.75
N GLY A 112 -4.89 4.42 -5.38
CA GLY A 112 -5.44 3.23 -6.02
C GLY A 112 -4.46 2.05 -6.05
N GLY A 113 -4.41 1.37 -7.19
CA GLY A 113 -3.46 0.29 -7.45
C GLY A 113 -2.10 0.80 -7.89
N PHE A 114 -1.06 -0.01 -7.66
CA PHE A 114 0.33 0.27 -8.08
C PHE A 114 0.69 -0.65 -9.23
N LEU A 115 1.35 -0.12 -10.25
CA LEU A 115 1.81 -0.86 -11.43
C LEU A 115 3.31 -0.66 -11.61
N MET A 116 4.02 -1.77 -11.84
CA MET A 116 5.44 -1.76 -12.19
C MET A 116 5.71 -2.72 -13.35
N ASP A 117 6.38 -2.24 -14.39
CA ASP A 117 6.79 -3.08 -15.53
C ASP A 117 8.28 -3.46 -15.47
N ASN A 118 8.70 -4.30 -16.41
CA ASN A 118 10.07 -4.78 -16.52
C ASN A 118 11.11 -3.72 -16.93
N VAL A 119 10.68 -2.53 -17.37
CA VAL A 119 11.60 -1.40 -17.61
C VAL A 119 11.68 -0.45 -16.42
N GLY A 120 11.01 -0.80 -15.31
CA GLY A 120 10.98 -0.01 -14.09
C GLY A 120 10.05 1.20 -14.16
N LYS A 121 9.15 1.27 -15.16
CA LYS A 121 8.09 2.26 -15.19
C LYS A 121 7.18 1.99 -14.00
N ARG A 122 6.94 3.05 -13.22
CA ARG A 122 6.09 3.03 -12.03
C ARG A 122 4.87 3.87 -12.33
N ASP A 123 3.69 3.28 -12.15
CA ASP A 123 2.44 3.95 -12.39
C ASP A 123 1.37 3.54 -11.37
N ASN A 124 0.19 4.15 -11.47
CA ASN A 124 -0.93 3.86 -10.61
C ASN A 124 -2.20 3.61 -11.42
N LEU A 125 -3.04 2.70 -10.93
CA LEU A 125 -4.35 2.37 -11.48
C LEU A 125 -5.43 2.97 -10.58
N ASN A 126 -6.50 3.49 -11.16
CA ASN A 126 -7.60 4.12 -10.41
C ASN A 126 -7.15 5.30 -9.52
N LEU A 127 -6.18 6.08 -10.01
CA LEU A 127 -5.70 7.29 -9.35
C LEU A 127 -6.84 8.31 -9.20
N ALA A 128 -6.98 8.90 -8.02
CA ALA A 128 -8.09 9.80 -7.70
C ALA A 128 -7.64 11.03 -6.89
N GLY A 129 -8.54 12.01 -6.73
CA GLY A 129 -8.33 13.16 -5.85
C GLY A 129 -7.14 14.05 -6.22
N GLY A 130 -6.77 14.09 -7.50
CA GLY A 130 -5.62 14.87 -7.99
C GLY A 130 -4.26 14.34 -7.54
N ALA A 131 -4.20 13.13 -6.98
CA ALA A 131 -2.92 12.47 -6.71
C ALA A 131 -2.16 12.22 -8.02
N THR A 132 -0.84 12.16 -7.93
CA THR A 132 0.05 11.81 -9.04
C THR A 132 0.80 10.52 -8.73
N SER A 133 1.21 9.77 -9.77
CA SER A 133 2.02 8.57 -9.58
C SER A 133 3.33 8.89 -8.83
N THR A 134 3.93 10.07 -9.05
CA THR A 134 5.13 10.48 -8.28
C THR A 134 4.88 10.55 -6.78
N LEU A 135 3.81 11.24 -6.36
CA LEU A 135 3.41 11.37 -4.96
C LEU A 135 3.14 9.99 -4.32
N CYS A 136 2.47 9.10 -5.06
CA CYS A 136 2.07 7.78 -4.58
C CYS A 136 3.25 6.83 -4.42
N TRP A 137 4.24 6.93 -5.30
CA TRP A 137 5.50 6.16 -5.24
C TRP A 137 6.57 6.80 -4.35
N GLY A 138 6.24 7.89 -3.64
CA GLY A 138 7.13 8.54 -2.69
C GLY A 138 8.28 9.33 -3.34
N ARG A 139 8.04 9.89 -4.53
CA ARG A 139 8.98 10.77 -5.24
C ARG A 139 8.41 12.17 -5.44
#